data_AF-A0A450YEK4-F1
#
_entry.id   AF-A0A450YEK4-F1
#
_cell.length_a   1.000
_cell.length_b   1.000
_cell.length_c   1.000
_cell.angle_alpha   90.00
_cell.angle_beta   90.00
_cell.angle_gamma   90.00
#
_symmetry.space_group_name_H-M   'P 1'
#
loop_
_entity.id
_entity.type
_entity.pdbx_description
1 polymer ?
#
loop_
_entity_poly.entity_id
_entity_poly.type
_entity_poly.pdbx_seq_one_letter_code
_entity_poly.pdbx_strand_id
1 'polypeptide(L)' 'MLAGVYSTYSKWINKEIQISKFDYNKPIIAVEPWASKKTSKRVKDSADAIVKWQSKSIVNAIREYSV' A
#
# COMPACT_ATOMS: atom_id res chain seq x y z
N MET A 1 -0.64 -3.30 2.56
CA MET A 1 -2.06 -3.32 2.15
C MET A 1 -2.24 -4.23 0.94
N LEU A 2 -3.23 -5.13 0.91
CA LEU A 2 -3.46 -6.04 -0.23
C LEU A 2 -4.27 -5.30 -1.32
N ALA A 3 -3.69 -5.05 -2.49
CA ALA A 3 -4.36 -4.36 -3.61
C ALA A 3 -5.24 -5.30 -4.45
N GLY A 4 -6.09 -6.07 -3.79
CA GLY A 4 -7.12 -6.91 -4.41
C GLY A 4 -8.48 -6.21 -4.36
N VAL A 5 -8.84 -5.56 -5.47
CA VAL A 5 -10.17 -5.06 -5.87
C VAL A 5 -11.27 -5.06 -4.79
N TYR A 6 -11.37 -3.94 -4.05
CA TYR A 6 -12.65 -3.48 -3.49
C TYR A 6 -12.91 -2.07 -4.03
N SER A 7 -13.59 -1.97 -5.16
CA SER A 7 -14.07 -0.68 -5.71
C SER A 7 -15.02 0.07 -4.75
N THR A 8 -15.41 -0.54 -3.63
CA THR A 8 -16.24 0.05 -2.58
C THR A 8 -15.45 0.66 -1.41
N TYR A 9 -14.12 0.49 -1.35
CA TYR A 9 -13.30 0.85 -0.18
C TYR A 9 -12.46 2.13 -0.32
N SER A 10 -12.63 2.91 -1.39
CA SER A 10 -11.87 4.16 -1.60
C SER A 10 -11.89 5.07 -0.36
N LYS A 11 -13.02 5.16 0.35
CA LYS A 11 -13.13 5.97 1.59
C LYS A 11 -12.20 5.49 2.70
N TRP A 12 -12.17 4.18 2.96
CA TRP A 12 -11.36 3.59 4.02
C TRP A 12 -9.86 3.62 3.68
N ILE A 13 -9.49 3.32 2.43
CA ILE A 13 -8.11 3.43 1.96
C ILE A 13 -7.60 4.86 2.13
N ASN A 14 -8.42 5.86 1.77
CA ASN A 14 -8.07 7.26 1.98
C ASN A 14 -7.90 7.61 3.46
N LYS A 15 -8.77 7.07 4.32
CA LYS A 15 -8.71 7.29 5.76
C LYS A 15 -7.45 6.66 6.35
N GLU A 16 -7.08 5.47 5.89
CA GLU A 16 -5.89 4.75 6.36
C GLU A 16 -4.58 5.40 5.88
N ILE A 17 -4.56 5.93 4.65
CA ILE A 17 -3.47 6.78 4.16
C ILE A 17 -3.37 8.05 5.01
N GLN A 18 -4.50 8.70 5.33
CA GLN A 18 -4.49 9.88 6.19
C GLN A 18 -3.95 9.56 7.58
N ILE A 19 -4.44 8.50 8.22
CA ILE A 19 -3.99 8.11 9.55
C ILE A 19 -2.50 7.76 9.55
N SER A 20 -2.04 6.99 8.55
CA SER A 20 -0.63 6.62 8.45
C SER A 20 0.27 7.84 8.22
N LYS A 21 -0.11 8.78 7.34
CA LYS A 21 0.70 9.97 7.03
C LYS A 21 0.63 11.07 8.08
N PHE A 22 -0.55 11.34 8.63
CA PHE A 22 -0.79 12.50 9.49
C PHE A 22 -0.80 12.17 10.98
N ASP A 23 -1.30 10.99 11.39
CA ASP A 23 -1.46 10.67 12.81
C ASP A 23 -0.28 9.85 13.37
N TYR A 24 0.27 8.91 12.58
CA TYR A 24 1.28 7.97 13.07
C TYR A 24 2.63 8.03 12.34
N ASN A 25 2.74 8.84 11.29
CA ASN A 25 3.92 8.93 10.40
C ASN A 25 4.51 7.56 10.04
N LYS A 26 3.63 6.58 9.77
CA LYS A 26 4.00 5.20 9.46
C LYS A 26 4.19 5.03 7.95
N PRO A 27 5.25 4.33 7.52
CA PRO A 27 5.49 4.08 6.11
C PRO A 27 4.42 3.17 5.52
N ILE A 28 3.98 3.49 4.30
CA ILE A 28 2.93 2.76 3.59
C ILE A 28 3.56 1.91 2.49
N ILE A 29 3.44 0.59 2.63
CA ILE A 29 3.86 -0.37 1.61
C ILE A 29 2.64 -0.87 0.83
N ALA A 30 2.58 -0.51 -0.45
CA ALA A 30 1.57 -0.98 -1.40
C ALA A 30 2.01 -2.31 -2.04
N VAL A 31 1.15 -3.33 -1.98
CA VAL A 31 1.42 -4.64 -2.58
C VAL A 31 0.53 -4.84 -3.80
N GLU A 32 1.12 -4.91 -4.99
CA GLU A 32 0.42 -5.09 -6.27
C GLU A 32 0.38 -6.57 -6.70
N PRO A 33 -0.80 -7.18 -6.85
CA PRO A 33 -0.93 -8.51 -7.43
C PRO A 33 -0.54 -8.53 -8.90
N TRP A 34 0.07 -9.65 -9.32
CA TRP A 34 0.37 -9.88 -10.72
C TRP A 34 -0.95 -9.91 -11.51
N ALA A 35 -1.03 -9.15 -12.61
CA ALA A 35 -2.24 -8.86 -13.41
C ALA A 35 -3.23 -7.80 -12.87
N SER A 36 -2.92 -7.07 -11.79
CA SER A 36 -3.82 -5.99 -11.33
C SER A 36 -3.71 -4.73 -12.19
N LYS A 37 -4.69 -4.52 -13.08
CA LYS A 37 -4.88 -3.27 -13.84
C LYS A 37 -5.54 -2.15 -13.03
N LYS A 38 -5.91 -2.40 -11.76
CA LYS A 38 -6.77 -1.52 -10.94
C LYS A 38 -6.16 -1.11 -9.60
N THR A 39 -4.84 -0.94 -9.49
CA THR A 39 -4.29 -0.21 -8.35
C THR A 39 -4.62 1.27 -8.52
N SER A 40 -5.43 1.82 -7.62
CA SER A 40 -5.79 3.24 -7.62
C SER A 40 -4.54 4.12 -7.61
N LYS A 41 -4.41 5.04 -8.57
CA LYS A 41 -3.27 6.00 -8.65
C LYS A 41 -2.94 6.64 -7.31
N ARG A 42 -3.97 6.99 -6.54
CA ARG A 42 -3.85 7.59 -5.21
C ARG A 42 -3.04 6.78 -4.20
N VAL A 43 -3.14 5.44 -4.26
CA VAL A 43 -2.33 4.56 -3.40
C VAL A 43 -0.88 4.56 -3.86
N LYS A 44 -0.63 4.60 -5.17
CA LYS A 44 0.73 4.69 -5.72
C LYS A 44 1.41 6.01 -5.35
N ASP A 45 0.68 7.12 -5.47
CA ASP A 45 1.18 8.45 -5.14
C ASP A 45 1.40 8.63 -3.62
N SER A 46 0.71 7.84 -2.81
CA SER A 46 0.78 7.94 -1.35
C SER A 46 1.71 6.92 -0.69
N ALA A 47 2.08 5.83 -1.38
CA ALA A 47 2.90 4.77 -0.83
C ALA A 47 4.39 5.11 -0.92
N ASP A 48 5.13 4.80 0.14
CA ASP A 48 6.59 4.96 0.20
C ASP A 48 7.30 3.87 -0.59
N ALA A 49 6.70 2.67 -0.64
CA ALA A 49 7.18 1.56 -1.43
C ALA A 49 6.03 0.83 -2.14
N ILE A 50 6.27 0.46 -3.39
CA ILE A 50 5.35 -0.37 -4.19
C ILE A 50 6.07 -1.67 -4.52
N VAL A 51 5.56 -2.78 -3.99
CA VAL A 51 6.12 -4.11 -4.23
C VAL A 51 5.13 -5.00 -4.97
N LYS A 52 5.65 -5.92 -5.77
CA LYS A 52 4.83 -6.97 -6.38
C LYS A 52 4.45 -8.02 -5.33
N TRP A 53 3.39 -8.79 -5.63
CA TRP A 53 2.97 -9.93 -4.82
C TRP A 53 3.97 -11.09 -4.88
N GLN A 54 5.10 -10.90 -4.20
CA GLN A 54 6.17 -11.87 -4.08
C GLN A 54 6.68 -11.84 -2.64
N SER A 55 6.72 -13.00 -1.99
CA SER A 55 7.04 -13.10 -0.55
C SER A 55 8.36 -12.40 -0.21
N LYS A 56 9.39 -12.59 -1.05
CA LYS A 56 10.70 -11.93 -0.87
C LYS A 56 10.60 -10.40 -0.92
N SER A 57 9.83 -9.85 -1.87
CA SER A 57 9.66 -8.41 -2.02
C SER A 57 8.89 -7.78 -0.86
N ILE A 58 7.85 -8.46 -0.38
CA ILE A 58 7.05 -8.00 0.77
C ILE A 58 7.91 -8.02 2.03
N VAL A 59 8.60 -9.12 2.31
CA VAL A 59 9.47 -9.24 3.50
C VAL A 59 10.59 -8.20 3.47
N ASN A 60 11.20 -7.96 2.30
CA ASN A 60 12.26 -6.97 2.19
C ASN A 60 11.76 -5.55 2.44
N ALA A 61 10.62 -5.16 1.86
CA ALA A 61 10.03 -3.86 2.11
C ALA A 61 9.63 -3.68 3.58
N ILE A 62 9.09 -4.73 4.23
CA ILE A 62 8.82 -4.66 5.67
C ILE A 62 10.11 -4.43 6.44
N ARG A 63 11.21 -5.14 6.14
CA ARG A 63 12.50 -4.95 6.84
C ARG A 63 13.11 -3.57 6.61
N GLU A 64 12.96 -3.01 5.42
CA GLU A 64 13.53 -1.72 5.04
C GLU A 64 12.77 -0.54 5.67
N TYR A 65 11.45 -0.68 5.83
CA TYR A 65 10.57 0.38 6.36
C TYR A 65 10.03 0.08 7.77
N SER A 66 10.46 -1.01 8.41
CA SER A 66 10.13 -1.28 9.82
C SER A 66 11.01 -0.40 10.70
N VAL A 67 10.44 0.69 11.19
CA VAL A 67 11.03 1.58 12.20
C VAL A 67 10.75 1.03 13.61
#